data_AF-A0A956WLT9-F1
#
_entry.id   AF-A0A956WLT9-F1
#
_cell.length_a   1.000
_cell.length_b   1.000
_cell.length_c   1.000
_cell.angle_alpha   90.00
_cell.angle_beta   90.00
_cell.angle_gamma   90.00
#
_symmetry.space_group_name_H-M   'P 1'
#
loop_
_entity.id
_entity.type
_entity.pdbx_description
1 polymer ?
#
loop_
_entity_poly.entity_id
_entity_poly.type
_entity_poly.pdbx_seq_one_letter_code
_entity_poly.pdbx_strand_id
1 'polypeptide(L)'
;PVNVSGEGNLVASIMEISEGRIAAKTGAEGLLCLAVPERSLGIAIRIADGSYRTHAVAAVSTLAQLGILDDAMRQEILARHCPELRNHNGRLVGEIRPVFALQSPVAVA
;
A
#
# COMPACT_ATOMS: atom_id res chain seq x y z
N PRO A 1 -8.65 13.32 3.73
CA PRO A 1 -7.65 12.24 4.02
C PRO A 1 -7.43 12.00 5.52
N VAL A 2 -7.05 13.05 6.28
CA VAL A 2 -6.69 12.93 7.71
C VAL A 2 -7.83 12.38 8.59
N ASN A 3 -9.08 12.82 8.36
CA ASN A 3 -10.26 12.35 9.11
C ASN A 3 -10.56 10.84 8.95
N VAL A 4 -9.92 10.16 8.00
CA VAL A 4 -10.14 8.74 7.72
C VAL A 4 -9.21 7.86 8.57
N SER A 5 -8.06 8.38 9.02
CA SER A 5 -7.01 7.51 9.59
C SER A 5 -5.96 8.19 10.49
N GLY A 6 -5.97 9.52 10.59
CA GLY A 6 -4.90 10.30 11.22
C GLY A 6 -3.86 10.79 10.21
N GLU A 7 -3.04 11.75 10.63
CA GLU A 7 -2.03 12.38 9.79
C GLU A 7 -0.77 11.49 9.64
N GLY A 8 -0.08 11.60 8.51
CA GLY A 8 1.22 10.95 8.28
C GLY A 8 1.23 9.44 8.07
N ASN A 9 0.09 8.75 8.14
CA ASN A 9 0.04 7.30 7.89
C ASN A 9 -0.02 6.95 6.39
N LEU A 10 0.11 5.66 6.09
CA LEU A 10 0.13 5.14 4.72
C LEU A 10 -1.11 5.51 3.91
N VAL A 11 -2.31 5.32 4.46
CA VAL A 11 -3.54 5.54 3.69
C VAL A 11 -3.80 7.02 3.43
N ALA A 12 -3.46 7.90 4.37
CA ALA A 12 -3.48 9.34 4.15
C ALA A 12 -2.50 9.73 3.03
N SER A 13 -1.29 9.18 3.06
CA SER A 13 -0.27 9.43 2.02
C SER A 13 -0.71 8.93 0.65
N ILE A 14 -1.30 7.73 0.54
CA ILE A 14 -1.84 7.21 -0.72
C ILE A 14 -2.95 8.14 -1.26
N MET A 15 -3.88 8.55 -0.41
CA MET A 15 -4.99 9.43 -0.82
C MET A 15 -4.49 10.82 -1.25
N GLU A 16 -3.48 11.36 -0.56
CA GLU A 16 -2.86 12.66 -0.88
C GLU A 16 -2.08 12.61 -2.20
N ILE A 17 -1.15 11.65 -2.33
CA ILE A 17 -0.27 11.50 -3.50
C ILE A 17 -1.07 11.14 -4.76
N SER A 18 -2.17 10.38 -4.60
CA SER A 18 -3.05 10.06 -5.72
C SER A 18 -4.05 11.18 -6.06
N GLU A 19 -4.02 12.32 -5.35
CA GLU A 19 -4.96 13.43 -5.50
C GLU A 19 -6.43 12.98 -5.35
N GLY A 20 -6.68 12.03 -4.46
CA GLY A 20 -8.01 11.48 -4.20
C GLY A 20 -8.50 10.45 -5.20
N ARG A 21 -7.72 10.11 -6.24
CA ARG A 21 -8.09 9.04 -7.21
C ARG A 21 -8.16 7.65 -6.56
N ILE A 22 -7.43 7.47 -5.45
CA ILE A 22 -7.46 6.25 -4.66
C ILE A 22 -8.04 6.58 -3.28
N ALA A 23 -9.15 5.94 -2.93
CA ALA A 23 -9.62 5.90 -1.55
C ALA A 23 -8.98 4.71 -0.83
N ALA A 24 -8.49 4.90 0.40
CA ALA A 24 -7.74 3.88 1.12
C ALA A 24 -8.14 3.83 2.60
N LYS A 25 -8.19 2.62 3.17
CA LYS A 25 -8.47 2.44 4.60
C LYS A 25 -7.80 1.19 5.17
N THR A 26 -7.09 1.37 6.28
CA THR A 26 -6.64 0.26 7.12
C THR A 26 -7.79 -0.32 7.93
N GLY A 27 -7.82 -1.64 8.04
CA GLY A 27 -8.71 -2.41 8.91
C GLY A 27 -7.92 -3.23 9.93
N ALA A 28 -8.64 -3.88 10.84
CA ALA A 28 -8.04 -4.71 11.88
C ALA A 28 -7.26 -5.89 11.30
N GLU A 29 -6.31 -6.40 12.09
CA GLU A 29 -5.55 -7.61 11.80
C GLU A 29 -4.80 -7.53 10.44
N GLY A 30 -4.20 -6.39 10.11
CA GLY A 30 -3.37 -6.26 8.90
C GLY A 30 -4.18 -6.22 7.59
N LEU A 31 -5.45 -5.81 7.63
CA LEU A 31 -6.25 -5.53 6.44
C LEU A 31 -5.96 -4.12 5.91
N LEU A 32 -5.85 -3.98 4.58
CA LEU A 32 -5.83 -2.72 3.86
C LEU A 32 -6.79 -2.83 2.67
N CYS A 33 -7.75 -1.93 2.59
CA CYS A 33 -8.68 -1.82 1.47
C CYS A 33 -8.40 -0.56 0.67
N LEU A 34 -8.47 -0.67 -0.66
CA LEU A 34 -8.30 0.42 -1.61
C LEU A 34 -9.46 0.39 -2.61
N ALA A 35 -9.91 1.56 -3.05
CA ALA A 35 -10.88 1.71 -4.12
C ALA A 35 -10.34 2.68 -5.17
N VAL A 36 -10.46 2.32 -6.45
CA VAL A 36 -10.05 3.12 -7.61
C VAL A 36 -11.29 3.30 -8.51
N PRO A 37 -12.13 4.32 -8.23
CA PRO A 37 -13.44 4.47 -8.87
C PRO A 37 -13.37 4.58 -10.39
N GLU A 38 -12.38 5.32 -10.91
CA GLU A 38 -12.16 5.50 -12.36
C GLU A 38 -11.90 4.18 -13.10
N ARG A 39 -11.47 3.15 -12.39
CA ARG A 39 -11.19 1.81 -12.93
C ARG A 39 -12.25 0.78 -12.53
N SER A 40 -13.30 1.20 -11.81
CA SER A 40 -14.31 0.30 -11.22
C SER A 40 -13.68 -0.86 -10.45
N LEU A 41 -12.59 -0.57 -9.71
CA LEU A 41 -11.77 -1.58 -9.06
C LEU A 41 -11.73 -1.40 -7.55
N GLY A 42 -12.02 -2.48 -6.83
CA GLY A 42 -11.76 -2.62 -5.40
C GLY A 42 -10.59 -3.58 -5.16
N ILE A 43 -9.74 -3.27 -4.18
CA ILE A 43 -8.58 -4.07 -3.82
C ILE A 43 -8.60 -4.30 -2.30
N ALA A 44 -8.40 -5.54 -1.88
CA ALA A 44 -8.20 -5.90 -0.48
C ALA A 44 -6.87 -6.64 -0.32
N ILE A 45 -6.02 -6.13 0.57
CA ILE A 45 -4.74 -6.73 0.93
C ILE A 45 -4.83 -7.19 2.38
N ARG A 46 -4.63 -8.48 2.60
CA ARG A 46 -4.61 -9.09 3.93
C ARG A 46 -3.24 -9.67 4.20
N ILE A 47 -2.63 -9.24 5.29
CA ILE A 47 -1.41 -9.85 5.80
C ILE A 47 -1.81 -10.94 6.81
N ALA A 48 -1.35 -12.16 6.59
CA ALA A 48 -1.79 -13.33 7.35
C ALA A 48 -1.46 -13.24 8.85
N ASP A 49 -0.29 -12.67 9.19
CA ASP A 49 0.18 -12.47 10.57
C ASP A 49 -0.35 -11.17 11.21
N GLY A 50 -1.20 -10.42 10.51
CA GLY A 50 -1.76 -9.16 10.97
C GLY A 50 -0.80 -7.97 10.96
N SER A 51 0.42 -8.12 10.43
CA SER A 51 1.42 -7.06 10.47
C SER A 51 1.10 -5.89 9.51
N TYR A 52 1.23 -4.66 10.01
CA TYR A 52 1.08 -3.44 9.21
C TYR A 52 2.39 -3.01 8.53
N ARG A 53 3.55 -3.50 8.98
CA ARG A 53 4.86 -3.06 8.47
C ARG A 53 5.09 -3.38 6.99
N THR A 54 4.33 -4.33 6.44
CA THR A 54 4.41 -4.76 5.04
C THR A 54 3.40 -4.03 4.14
N HIS A 55 2.48 -3.26 4.70
CA HIS A 55 1.37 -2.64 3.95
C HIS A 55 1.85 -1.72 2.83
N ALA A 56 2.84 -0.87 3.09
CA ALA A 56 3.34 0.07 2.08
C ALA A 56 3.89 -0.67 0.86
N VAL A 57 4.74 -1.66 1.10
CA VAL A 57 5.37 -2.46 0.05
C VAL A 57 4.35 -3.30 -0.72
N ALA A 58 3.40 -3.91 -0.02
CA ALA A 58 2.33 -4.69 -0.65
C ALA A 58 1.39 -3.82 -1.49
N ALA A 59 0.97 -2.67 -0.97
CA ALA A 59 0.09 -1.73 -1.66
C ALA A 59 0.75 -1.16 -2.91
N VAL A 60 1.97 -0.64 -2.78
CA VAL A 60 2.73 -0.08 -3.91
C VAL A 60 2.97 -1.13 -4.99
N SER A 61 3.38 -2.35 -4.62
CA SER A 61 3.58 -3.42 -5.60
C SER A 61 2.28 -3.79 -6.31
N THR A 62 1.18 -3.93 -5.57
CA THR A 62 -0.14 -4.26 -6.14
C THR A 62 -0.60 -3.19 -7.12
N LEU A 63 -0.58 -1.92 -6.71
CA LEU A 63 -1.03 -0.81 -7.54
C LEU A 63 -0.12 -0.59 -8.76
N ALA A 64 1.19 -0.81 -8.63
CA ALA A 64 2.12 -0.76 -9.76
C ALA A 64 1.86 -1.89 -10.76
N GLN A 65 1.65 -3.12 -10.29
CA GLN A 65 1.33 -4.26 -11.16
C GLN A 65 -0.01 -4.07 -11.91
N LEU A 66 -0.95 -3.32 -11.33
CA LEU A 66 -2.23 -2.95 -11.96
C LEU A 66 -2.14 -1.71 -12.86
N GLY A 67 -0.96 -1.09 -12.98
CA GLY A 67 -0.76 0.14 -13.76
C GLY A 67 -1.59 1.32 -13.24
N ILE A 68 -1.73 1.44 -11.91
CA ILE A 68 -2.45 2.53 -11.24
C ILE A 68 -1.48 3.57 -10.69
N LEU A 69 -0.31 3.16 -10.21
CA LEU A 69 0.77 4.07 -9.81
C LEU A 69 1.76 4.25 -10.97
N ASP A 70 2.17 5.50 -11.18
CA ASP A 70 3.39 5.82 -11.91
C ASP A 70 4.63 5.72 -11.01
N ASP A 71 5.82 5.83 -11.60
CA ASP A 71 7.09 5.71 -10.89
C ASP A 71 7.30 6.82 -9.85
N ALA A 72 6.79 8.03 -10.10
CA ALA A 72 6.94 9.16 -9.18
C ALA A 72 6.12 8.93 -7.91
N MET A 73 4.84 8.56 -8.04
CA MET A 73 3.97 8.25 -6.91
C MET A 73 4.49 7.04 -6.13
N ARG A 74 4.99 6.02 -6.84
CA ARG A 74 5.64 4.85 -6.21
C ARG A 74 6.83 5.27 -5.33
N GLN A 75 7.74 6.08 -5.87
CA GLN A 75 8.92 6.55 -5.15
C GLN A 75 8.53 7.40 -3.93
N GLU A 76 7.56 8.31 -4.10
CA GLU A 76 7.13 9.19 -3.04
C GLU A 76 6.48 8.43 -1.87
N ILE A 77 5.59 7.47 -2.16
CA ILE A 77 4.98 6.63 -1.11
C ILE A 77 6.05 5.85 -0.34
N LEU A 78 7.01 5.24 -1.04
CA LEU A 78 8.07 4.44 -0.39
C LEU A 78 9.07 5.31 0.38
N ALA A 79 9.29 6.56 -0.03
CA ALA A 79 10.11 7.51 0.71
C ALA A 79 9.45 7.90 2.05
N ARG A 80 8.12 8.12 2.05
CA ARG A 80 7.35 8.43 3.27
C ARG A 80 7.17 7.19 4.18
N HIS A 81 7.10 6.00 3.60
CA HIS A 81 6.84 4.74 4.30
C HIS A 81 7.99 3.74 4.08
N CYS A 82 9.15 4.13 4.59
CA CYS A 82 10.42 3.46 4.34
C CYS A 82 10.36 1.94 4.65
N PRO A 83 10.73 1.07 3.69
CA PRO A 83 10.72 -0.38 3.87
C PRO A 83 11.92 -0.92 4.66
N GLU A 84 12.82 -0.05 5.12
CA GLU A 84 14.00 -0.44 5.91
C GLU A 84 13.60 -1.04 7.26
N LEU A 85 14.25 -2.14 7.61
CA LEU A 85 14.16 -2.75 8.93
C LEU A 85 15.35 -2.29 9.76
N ARG A 86 15.06 -1.65 10.88
CA ARG A 86 16.06 -1.23 11.87
C ARG A 86 15.84 -1.96 13.19
N ASN A 87 16.93 -2.36 13.84
CA ASN A 87 16.84 -2.96 15.17
C ASN A 87 16.61 -1.89 16.25
N HIS A 88 16.50 -2.30 17.53
CA HIS A 88 16.29 -1.36 18.64
C HIS A 88 17.40 -0.32 18.80
N ASN A 89 18.59 -0.56 18.24
CA ASN A 89 19.74 0.35 18.24
C ASN A 89 19.76 1.26 17.00
N GLY A 90 18.69 1.27 16.19
CA GLY A 90 18.59 2.07 14.97
C GLY A 90 19.47 1.57 13.81
N ARG A 91 20.16 0.44 13.96
CA ARG A 91 21.02 -0.13 12.92
C ARG A 91 20.15 -0.75 11.84
N LEU A 92 20.44 -0.45 10.57
CA LEU A 92 19.84 -1.13 9.43
C LEU A 92 20.20 -2.62 9.47
N VAL A 93 19.18 -3.48 9.47
CA VAL A 93 19.31 -4.94 9.54
C VAL A 93 18.62 -5.65 8.38
N GLY A 94 17.92 -4.92 7.52
CA GLY A 94 17.30 -5.47 6.32
C GLY A 94 16.31 -4.52 5.69
N GLU A 95 15.49 -5.05 4.79
CA GLU A 95 14.43 -4.32 4.11
C GLU A 95 13.27 -5.27 3.76
N ILE A 96 12.09 -4.70 3.58
CA ILE A 96 10.89 -5.42 3.14
C ILE A 96 10.76 -5.29 1.62
N ARG A 97 10.66 -6.43 0.93
CA ARG A 97 10.46 -6.48 -0.53
C ARG A 97 9.23 -7.33 -0.87
N PRO A 98 8.44 -6.95 -1.89
CA PRO A 98 7.34 -7.76 -2.37
C PRO A 98 7.90 -8.90 -3.23
N VAL A 99 7.44 -10.13 -3.00
CA VAL A 99 7.87 -11.34 -3.73
C VAL A 99 6.69 -12.08 -4.34
N PHE A 100 5.68 -11.34 -4.80
CA PHE A 100 4.48 -11.88 -5.43
C PHE A 100 4.20 -11.21 -6.78
N ALA A 101 3.56 -11.95 -7.66
CA ALA A 101 2.95 -11.44 -8.88
C ALA A 101 1.43 -11.64 -8.81
N LEU A 102 0.67 -10.63 -9.21
CA LEU A 102 -0.77 -10.76 -9.38
C LEU A 102 -1.03 -11.74 -10.52
N GLN A 103 -1.87 -12.73 -10.24
CA GLN A 103 -2.40 -13.59 -11.29
C GLN A 103 -3.37 -12.78 -12.12
N SER A 104 -3.37 -12.98 -13.44
CA SER A 104 -4.40 -12.39 -14.30
C SER A 104 -5.77 -12.72 -13.74
N PRO A 105 -6.72 -11.77 -13.71
CA PRO A 105 -8.05 -12.06 -13.23
C PRO A 105 -8.59 -13.25 -14.02
N VAL A 106 -9.03 -14.29 -13.30
CA VAL A 106 -9.90 -15.29 -13.89
C VAL A 106 -11.08 -14.50 -14.43
N ALA A 107 -11.31 -14.56 -15.74
CA ALA A 107 -12.48 -13.94 -16.33
C ALA A 107 -13.70 -14.47 -15.56
N VAL A 108 -14.33 -13.60 -14.78
CA VAL A 108 -15.61 -13.92 -14.14
C VAL A 108 -16.60 -13.90 -15.30
N ALA A 109 -17.01 -15.10 -15.72
CA ALA A 109 -17.96 -15.35 -16.79
C ALA A 109 -19.33 -14.71 -16.50
#